data_AF-A0A7Y6GFI1-F1
#
_entry.id   AF-A0A7Y6GFI1-F1
#
_cell.length_a   1.000
_cell.length_b   1.000
_cell.length_c   1.000
_cell.angle_alpha   90.00
_cell.angle_beta   90.00
_cell.angle_gamma   90.00
#
_symmetry.space_group_name_H-M   'P 1'
#
loop_
_entity.id
_entity.type
_entity.pdbx_description
1 polymer ?
#
loop_
_entity_poly.entity_id
_entity_poly.type
_entity_poly.pdbx_seq_one_letter_code
_entity_poly.pdbx_strand_id
1 'polypeptide(L)'
;MNAAQIHVEVAPELALFVPHARRSGATALAVDGVSTLGHVVESLGVPLTEVGTLLVDGRAVAVSHVPADGEAVAVRPVERPQRVPGAPLRFLLDVHLGTLARRLRLLGVDTAYESTDIGDPALAARSAAERRVMLSRDRGLLRRRELWAGAFVYSTSPDEQLRDVLARFAPELRPWTRCTACNGMLREATKDEVADQLEHGTRRSYDVFAQCSACGRAYWKGAHHEQLEAIVERALSEFAGDR
;
A
#
# COMPACT_ATOMS: atom_id res chain seq x y z
N MET A 1 -40.53 12.51 12.51
CA MET A 1 -39.33 13.37 12.50
C MET A 1 -38.69 13.22 11.15
N ASN A 2 -38.46 14.31 10.40
CA ASN A 2 -37.70 14.23 9.16
C ASN A 2 -36.27 13.80 9.52
N ALA A 3 -35.71 12.85 8.77
CA ALA A 3 -34.32 12.51 8.92
C ALA A 3 -33.48 13.75 8.61
N ALA A 4 -32.51 14.06 9.47
CA ALA A 4 -31.56 15.13 9.19
C ALA A 4 -30.82 14.82 7.89
N GLN A 5 -30.51 15.82 7.11
CA GLN A 5 -29.94 15.68 5.78
C GLN A 5 -28.69 16.54 5.65
N ILE A 6 -27.60 15.96 5.16
CA ILE A 6 -26.36 16.67 4.82
C ILE A 6 -26.10 16.66 3.32
N HIS A 7 -25.19 17.51 2.88
CA HIS A 7 -24.71 17.57 1.49
C HIS A 7 -23.27 17.07 1.43
N VAL A 8 -23.05 15.89 0.84
CA VAL A 8 -21.72 15.27 0.79
C VAL A 8 -21.11 15.39 -0.61
N GLU A 9 -19.94 16.00 -0.69
CA GLU A 9 -19.05 15.99 -1.86
C GLU A 9 -17.88 15.03 -1.59
N VAL A 10 -17.68 14.07 -2.50
CA VAL A 10 -16.54 13.14 -2.44
C VAL A 10 -15.57 13.52 -3.54
N ALA A 11 -14.30 13.68 -3.18
CA ALA A 11 -13.28 14.06 -4.14
C ALA A 11 -13.16 13.05 -5.30
N PRO A 12 -12.87 13.51 -6.54
CA PRO A 12 -12.80 12.64 -7.72
C PRO A 12 -11.86 11.44 -7.58
N GLU A 13 -10.76 11.59 -6.83
CA GLU A 13 -9.78 10.54 -6.55
C GLU A 13 -10.36 9.37 -5.74
N LEU A 14 -11.47 9.61 -5.03
CA LEU A 14 -12.20 8.62 -4.23
C LEU A 14 -13.45 8.10 -4.97
N ALA A 15 -13.70 8.56 -6.19
CA ALA A 15 -14.91 8.24 -6.95
C ALA A 15 -15.11 6.73 -7.20
N LEU A 16 -14.04 5.92 -7.21
CA LEU A 16 -14.15 4.47 -7.36
C LEU A 16 -14.89 3.79 -6.20
N PHE A 17 -14.88 4.41 -5.00
CA PHE A 17 -15.44 3.81 -3.81
C PHE A 17 -16.94 4.05 -3.69
N VAL A 18 -17.44 5.13 -4.28
CA VAL A 18 -18.84 5.55 -4.15
C VAL A 18 -19.68 5.15 -5.37
N PRO A 19 -21.01 5.00 -5.20
CA PRO A 19 -21.93 4.79 -6.32
C PRO A 19 -21.83 5.91 -7.36
N HIS A 20 -22.15 5.60 -8.62
CA HIS A 20 -22.05 6.56 -9.73
C HIS A 20 -22.74 7.90 -9.42
N ALA A 21 -23.93 7.86 -8.81
CA ALA A 21 -24.70 9.05 -8.46
C ALA A 21 -23.97 10.04 -7.53
N ARG A 22 -22.90 9.60 -6.85
CA ARG A 22 -22.12 10.41 -5.89
C ARG A 22 -20.71 10.74 -6.37
N ARG A 23 -20.38 10.46 -7.63
CA ARG A 23 -19.03 10.72 -8.20
C ARG A 23 -18.81 12.18 -8.61
N SER A 24 -19.87 12.97 -8.68
CA SER A 24 -19.80 14.35 -9.17
C SER A 24 -20.66 15.27 -8.31
N GLY A 25 -20.02 16.31 -7.76
CA GLY A 25 -20.68 17.36 -6.98
C GLY A 25 -21.19 16.90 -5.61
N ALA A 26 -21.80 17.85 -4.90
CA ALA A 26 -22.41 17.60 -3.60
C ALA A 26 -23.78 16.92 -3.76
N THR A 27 -24.02 15.85 -2.99
CA THR A 27 -25.25 15.07 -3.04
C THR A 27 -25.90 14.97 -1.67
N ALA A 28 -27.24 15.04 -1.64
CA ALA A 28 -28.01 14.84 -0.42
C ALA A 28 -27.77 13.45 0.19
N LEU A 29 -27.66 13.39 1.52
CA LEU A 29 -27.56 12.16 2.28
C LEU A 29 -28.34 12.30 3.59
N ALA A 30 -29.31 11.42 3.80
CA ALA A 30 -29.99 11.31 5.08
C ALA A 30 -29.04 10.71 6.12
N VAL A 31 -29.04 11.28 7.32
CA VAL A 31 -28.29 10.82 8.49
C VAL A 31 -29.24 10.58 9.65
N ASP A 32 -28.84 9.71 10.57
CA ASP A 32 -29.63 9.30 11.74
C ASP A 32 -29.46 10.26 12.94
N GLY A 33 -28.57 11.26 12.82
CA GLY A 33 -28.24 12.24 13.87
C GLY A 33 -27.37 11.70 15.01
N VAL A 34 -26.87 10.46 14.91
CA VAL A 34 -26.02 9.83 15.94
C VAL A 34 -24.76 9.20 15.37
N SER A 35 -24.77 8.82 14.10
CA SER A 35 -23.64 8.25 13.39
C SER A 35 -22.57 9.30 13.14
N THR A 36 -21.33 8.96 13.51
CA THR A 36 -20.16 9.80 13.21
C THR A 36 -19.91 9.89 11.70
N LEU A 37 -19.25 10.96 11.23
CA LEU A 37 -18.86 11.13 9.83
C LEU A 37 -18.00 9.98 9.32
N GLY A 38 -17.12 9.42 10.15
CA GLY A 38 -16.34 8.24 9.79
C GLY A 38 -17.25 7.08 9.38
N HIS A 39 -18.27 6.78 10.19
CA HIS A 39 -19.25 5.74 9.88
C HIS A 39 -20.07 6.04 8.61
N VAL A 40 -20.47 7.30 8.44
CA VAL A 40 -21.19 7.77 7.24
C VAL A 40 -20.34 7.55 5.98
N VAL A 41 -19.08 7.96 6.01
CA VAL A 41 -18.13 7.83 4.89
C VAL A 41 -17.83 6.37 4.56
N GLU A 42 -17.65 5.50 5.57
CA GLU A 42 -17.48 4.07 5.35
C GLU A 42 -18.75 3.40 4.78
N SER A 43 -19.93 3.91 5.14
CA SER A 43 -21.22 3.45 4.61
C SER A 43 -21.45 3.88 3.17
N LEU A 44 -20.89 5.03 2.75
CA LEU A 44 -20.76 5.41 1.34
C LEU A 44 -19.75 4.51 0.59
N GLY A 45 -18.90 3.82 1.35
CA GLY A 45 -18.00 2.80 0.87
C GLY A 45 -16.53 3.20 0.87
N VAL A 46 -16.19 4.45 1.18
CA VAL A 46 -14.80 4.92 1.19
C VAL A 46 -14.10 4.37 2.45
N PRO A 47 -13.04 3.55 2.33
CA PRO A 47 -12.26 3.15 3.50
C PRO A 47 -11.62 4.37 4.13
N LEU A 48 -11.64 4.50 5.47
CA LEU A 48 -11.00 5.63 6.15
C LEU A 48 -9.49 5.70 5.92
N THR A 49 -8.86 4.58 5.50
CA THR A 49 -7.46 4.56 5.08
C THR A 49 -7.17 5.43 3.85
N GLU A 50 -8.19 5.77 3.06
CA GLU A 50 -8.09 6.62 1.87
C GLU A 50 -8.52 8.07 2.12
N VAL A 51 -9.09 8.36 3.29
CA VAL A 51 -9.55 9.68 3.68
C VAL A 51 -8.41 10.45 4.34
N GLY A 52 -8.10 11.64 3.83
CA GLY A 52 -7.12 12.55 4.41
C GLY A 52 -7.78 13.55 5.35
N THR A 53 -8.61 14.44 4.80
CA THR A 53 -9.30 15.49 5.55
C THR A 53 -10.81 15.40 5.33
N LEU A 54 -11.56 15.50 6.43
CA LEU A 54 -13.00 15.73 6.41
C LEU A 54 -13.26 17.20 6.70
N LEU A 55 -14.02 17.87 5.83
CA LEU A 55 -14.42 19.26 6.02
C LEU A 55 -15.92 19.33 6.27
N VAL A 56 -16.33 20.15 7.23
CA VAL A 56 -17.72 20.57 7.48
C VAL A 56 -17.77 22.08 7.37
N ASP A 57 -18.56 22.59 6.42
CA ASP A 57 -18.67 24.02 6.11
C ASP A 57 -17.29 24.70 5.94
N GLY A 58 -16.36 23.98 5.29
CA GLY A 58 -14.99 24.42 5.03
C GLY A 58 -14.01 24.27 6.20
N ARG A 59 -14.43 23.76 7.37
CA ARG A 59 -13.56 23.53 8.54
C ARG A 59 -13.20 22.05 8.69
N ALA A 60 -11.93 21.77 8.98
CA ALA A 60 -11.49 20.41 9.25
C ALA A 60 -12.10 19.85 10.54
N VAL A 61 -12.61 18.62 10.47
CA VAL A 61 -13.22 17.90 11.59
C VAL A 61 -12.66 16.48 11.71
N ALA A 62 -12.76 15.91 12.91
CA ALA A 62 -12.38 14.52 13.15
C ALA A 62 -13.44 13.57 12.59
N VAL A 63 -13.03 12.31 12.34
CA VAL A 63 -13.95 11.23 11.95
C VAL A 63 -15.07 10.99 12.98
N SER A 64 -14.89 11.42 14.23
CA SER A 64 -15.86 11.31 15.32
C SER A 64 -16.93 12.41 15.32
N HIS A 65 -16.86 13.42 14.42
CA HIS A 65 -17.88 14.45 14.30
C HIS A 65 -19.23 13.82 13.95
N VAL A 66 -20.29 14.21 14.64
CA VAL A 66 -21.66 13.78 14.32
C VAL A 66 -22.29 14.91 13.50
N PRO A 67 -22.65 14.66 12.22
CA PRO A 67 -23.13 15.71 11.34
C PRO A 67 -24.50 16.24 11.76
N ALA A 68 -24.67 17.56 11.70
CA ALA A 68 -25.95 18.24 11.92
C ALA A 68 -26.73 18.44 10.61
N ASP A 69 -28.04 18.67 10.74
CA ASP A 69 -28.92 18.94 9.60
C ASP A 69 -28.43 20.16 8.79
N GLY A 70 -28.38 20.02 7.47
CA GLY A 70 -27.96 21.07 6.53
C GLY A 70 -26.45 21.23 6.31
N GLU A 71 -25.59 20.53 7.07
CA GLU A 71 -24.13 20.69 6.94
C GLU A 71 -23.61 20.28 5.55
N ALA A 72 -22.64 21.05 5.03
CA ALA A 72 -21.91 20.73 3.82
C ALA A 72 -20.61 19.98 4.16
N VAL A 73 -20.54 18.72 3.74
CA VAL A 73 -19.42 17.81 4.01
C VAL A 73 -18.59 17.61 2.75
N ALA A 74 -17.27 17.80 2.85
CA ALA A 74 -16.32 17.41 1.81
C ALA A 74 -15.36 16.32 2.30
N VAL A 75 -15.27 15.23 1.55
CA VAL A 75 -14.36 14.10 1.81
C VAL A 75 -13.16 14.22 0.89
N ARG A 76 -11.99 14.57 1.44
CA ARG A 76 -10.74 14.73 0.68
C ARG A 76 -9.85 13.49 0.85
N PRO A 77 -9.10 13.10 -0.21
CA PRO A 77 -8.23 11.92 -0.15
C PRO A 77 -7.02 12.19 0.76
N VAL A 78 -6.28 11.14 1.07
CA VAL A 78 -4.96 11.27 1.70
C VAL A 78 -4.05 12.17 0.86
N GLU A 79 -3.35 13.09 1.52
CA GLU A 79 -2.31 13.89 0.88
C GLU A 79 -1.12 12.99 0.51
N ARG A 80 -0.48 13.29 -0.63
CA ARG A 80 0.67 12.54 -1.14
C ARG A 80 1.90 13.45 -1.26
N PRO A 81 3.09 13.02 -0.79
CA PRO A 81 3.35 11.74 -0.11
C PRO A 81 2.73 11.67 1.30
N GLN A 82 2.02 10.58 1.58
CA GLN A 82 1.40 10.26 2.85
C GLN A 82 2.47 9.94 3.89
N ARG A 83 2.49 10.70 4.98
CA ARG A 83 3.35 10.43 6.14
C ARG A 83 2.66 9.43 7.07
N VAL A 84 3.34 8.33 7.38
CA VAL A 84 2.89 7.34 8.37
C VAL A 84 3.81 7.42 9.60
N PRO A 85 3.33 7.92 10.75
CA PRO A 85 4.18 8.13 11.91
C PRO A 85 4.69 6.83 12.55
N GLY A 86 5.98 6.80 12.88
CA GLY A 86 6.49 5.97 13.99
C GLY A 86 7.34 4.74 13.66
N ALA A 87 8.00 4.69 12.51
CA ALA A 87 9.14 3.82 12.16
C ALA A 87 9.49 4.03 10.67
N PRO A 88 10.60 3.48 10.13
CA PRO A 88 10.75 3.34 8.68
C PRO A 88 9.53 2.62 8.09
N LEU A 89 9.13 2.99 6.87
CA LEU A 89 7.97 2.41 6.20
C LEU A 89 8.17 0.91 5.96
N ARG A 90 7.23 0.13 6.50
CA ARG A 90 7.15 -1.32 6.31
C ARG A 90 5.75 -1.65 5.80
N PHE A 91 5.67 -2.55 4.84
CA PHE A 91 4.40 -2.94 4.23
C PHE A 91 4.04 -4.38 4.57
N LEU A 92 2.74 -4.65 4.59
CA LEU A 92 2.13 -5.99 4.61
C LEU A 92 1.15 -6.06 3.44
N LEU A 93 1.29 -7.05 2.58
CA LEU A 93 0.48 -7.19 1.37
C LEU A 93 -0.41 -8.43 1.48
N ASP A 94 -1.63 -8.31 0.96
CA ASP A 94 -2.53 -9.46 0.82
C ASP A 94 -1.99 -10.48 -0.21
N VAL A 95 -2.58 -11.68 -0.20
CA VAL A 95 -2.14 -12.82 -1.03
C VAL A 95 -2.16 -12.54 -2.55
N HIS A 96 -2.98 -11.58 -3.00
CA HIS A 96 -3.14 -11.23 -4.42
C HIS A 96 -2.10 -10.23 -4.93
N LEU A 97 -1.27 -9.66 -4.05
CA LEU A 97 -0.29 -8.63 -4.37
C LEU A 97 1.17 -9.16 -4.41
N GLY A 98 1.36 -10.45 -4.65
CA GLY A 98 2.68 -11.09 -4.63
C GLY A 98 3.70 -10.47 -5.60
N THR A 99 3.29 -10.07 -6.81
CA THR A 99 4.18 -9.39 -7.76
C THR A 99 4.63 -8.02 -7.25
N LEU A 100 3.70 -7.25 -6.68
CA LEU A 100 4.01 -5.97 -6.03
C LEU A 100 4.97 -6.17 -4.86
N ALA A 101 4.74 -7.20 -4.02
CA ALA A 101 5.62 -7.52 -2.90
C ALA A 101 7.06 -7.79 -3.35
N ARG A 102 7.23 -8.60 -4.40
CA ARG A 102 8.55 -8.91 -4.98
C ARG A 102 9.25 -7.66 -5.49
N ARG A 103 8.52 -6.74 -6.13
CA ARG A 103 9.07 -5.48 -6.68
C ARG A 103 9.43 -4.47 -5.59
N LEU A 104 8.62 -4.34 -4.55
CA LEU A 104 8.98 -3.51 -3.38
C LEU A 104 10.24 -4.05 -2.69
N ARG A 105 10.35 -5.37 -2.50
CA ARG A 105 11.55 -6.02 -1.94
C ARG A 105 12.78 -5.82 -2.82
N LEU A 106 12.62 -5.90 -4.15
CA LEU A 106 13.69 -5.61 -5.10
C LEU A 106 14.28 -4.21 -4.88
N LEU A 107 13.42 -3.23 -4.60
CA LEU A 107 13.80 -1.85 -4.28
C LEU A 107 14.28 -1.64 -2.82
N GLY A 108 14.42 -2.72 -2.04
CA GLY A 108 14.89 -2.66 -0.64
C GLY A 108 13.83 -2.34 0.40
N VAL A 109 12.56 -2.20 -0.01
CA VAL A 109 11.47 -1.85 0.90
C VAL A 109 11.05 -3.07 1.71
N ASP A 110 11.01 -2.94 3.05
CA ASP A 110 10.57 -4.01 3.95
C ASP A 110 9.10 -4.36 3.71
N THR A 111 8.88 -5.49 3.05
CA THR A 111 7.56 -5.90 2.58
C THR A 111 7.24 -7.34 2.99
N ALA A 112 6.37 -7.50 3.98
CA ALA A 112 5.83 -8.80 4.36
C ALA A 112 4.74 -9.23 3.37
N TYR A 113 4.78 -10.50 3.00
CA TYR A 113 3.84 -11.15 2.10
C TYR A 113 4.02 -12.65 2.26
N GLU A 114 2.92 -13.38 2.33
CA GLU A 114 2.85 -14.83 2.36
C GLU A 114 1.87 -15.29 1.28
N SER A 115 2.19 -16.39 0.59
CA SER A 115 1.33 -16.97 -0.44
C SER A 115 0.12 -17.71 0.15
N THR A 116 0.17 -18.05 1.44
CA THR A 116 -0.93 -18.67 2.15
C THR A 116 -1.87 -17.58 2.65
N ASP A 117 -3.16 -17.73 2.35
CA ASP A 117 -4.17 -16.84 2.89
C ASP A 117 -4.43 -17.16 4.37
N ILE A 118 -4.06 -16.22 5.24
CA ILE A 118 -4.30 -16.29 6.69
C ILE A 118 -5.61 -15.60 7.11
N GLY A 119 -6.32 -15.00 6.15
CA GLY A 119 -7.57 -14.28 6.34
C GLY A 119 -7.40 -12.85 6.86
N ASP A 120 -8.38 -12.01 6.53
CA ASP A 120 -8.44 -10.59 6.92
C ASP A 120 -8.21 -10.31 8.42
N PRO A 121 -8.80 -11.06 9.37
CA PRO A 121 -8.56 -10.78 10.80
C PRO A 121 -7.09 -10.95 11.18
N ALA A 122 -6.42 -11.98 10.66
CA ALA A 122 -5.03 -12.24 10.98
C ALA A 122 -4.09 -11.24 10.29
N LEU A 123 -4.39 -10.84 9.04
CA LEU A 123 -3.68 -9.76 8.35
C LEU A 123 -3.80 -8.44 9.12
N ALA A 124 -5.00 -8.07 9.57
CA ALA A 124 -5.21 -6.84 10.33
C ALA A 124 -4.47 -6.87 11.68
N ALA A 125 -4.58 -7.97 12.42
CA ALA A 125 -3.85 -8.15 13.69
C ALA A 125 -2.32 -8.06 13.49
N ARG A 126 -1.79 -8.66 12.42
CA ARG A 126 -0.36 -8.60 12.08
C ARG A 126 0.08 -7.20 11.67
N SER A 127 -0.73 -6.47 10.88
CA SER A 127 -0.48 -5.07 10.53
C SER A 127 -0.33 -4.22 11.80
N ALA A 128 -1.21 -4.41 12.79
CA ALA A 128 -1.09 -3.74 14.09
C ALA A 128 0.14 -4.15 14.88
N ALA A 129 0.33 -5.46 15.10
CA ALA A 129 1.40 -5.97 15.95
C ALA A 129 2.79 -5.60 15.42
N GLU A 130 2.99 -5.66 14.09
CA GLU A 130 4.27 -5.36 13.46
C GLU A 130 4.41 -3.91 12.99
N ARG A 131 3.35 -3.09 13.15
CA ARG A 131 3.26 -1.72 12.62
C ARG A 131 3.65 -1.65 11.15
N ARG A 132 2.89 -2.39 10.33
CA ARG A 132 3.03 -2.44 8.87
C ARG A 132 1.83 -1.81 8.20
N VAL A 133 2.08 -0.97 7.20
CA VAL A 133 1.02 -0.43 6.33
C VAL A 133 0.45 -1.58 5.51
N MET A 134 -0.84 -1.87 5.69
CA MET A 134 -1.55 -2.90 4.93
C MET A 134 -1.86 -2.39 3.53
N LEU A 135 -1.33 -3.04 2.50
CA LEU A 135 -1.71 -2.76 1.11
C LEU A 135 -2.68 -3.83 0.63
N SER A 136 -3.86 -3.42 0.18
CA SER A 136 -4.87 -4.36 -0.30
C SER A 136 -5.77 -3.78 -1.38
N ARG A 137 -6.36 -4.66 -2.18
CA ARG A 137 -7.50 -4.34 -3.05
C ARG A 137 -8.85 -4.67 -2.40
N ASP A 138 -8.85 -5.21 -1.19
CA ASP A 138 -10.06 -5.53 -0.45
C ASP A 138 -10.46 -4.36 0.47
N ARG A 139 -11.64 -3.79 0.19
CA ARG A 139 -12.23 -2.70 0.98
C ARG A 139 -12.75 -3.19 2.34
N GLY A 140 -13.12 -4.46 2.45
CA GLY A 140 -13.48 -5.10 3.72
C GLY A 140 -12.30 -5.12 4.67
N LEU A 141 -11.14 -5.61 4.21
CA LEU A 141 -9.89 -5.59 4.97
C LEU A 141 -9.52 -4.17 5.40
N LEU A 142 -9.55 -3.19 4.49
CA LEU A 142 -9.16 -1.80 4.79
C LEU A 142 -10.16 -1.03 5.68
N ARG A 143 -11.35 -1.58 5.96
CA ARG A 143 -12.31 -1.02 6.92
C ARG A 143 -12.19 -1.65 8.31
N ARG A 144 -11.23 -2.55 8.53
CA ARG A 144 -10.98 -3.15 9.83
C ARG A 144 -10.32 -2.15 10.78
N ARG A 145 -10.91 -2.01 11.97
CA ARG A 145 -10.47 -1.06 13.02
C ARG A 145 -9.13 -1.45 13.64
N GLU A 146 -8.76 -2.71 13.55
CA GLU A 146 -7.52 -3.25 14.09
C GLU A 146 -6.30 -2.90 13.24
N LEU A 147 -6.48 -2.37 12.02
CA LEU A 147 -5.35 -1.93 11.19
C LEU A 147 -4.59 -0.79 11.85
N TRP A 148 -3.26 -0.86 11.80
CA TRP A 148 -2.43 0.26 12.21
C TRP A 148 -2.41 1.38 11.18
N ALA A 149 -2.25 1.00 9.91
CA ALA A 149 -2.36 1.87 8.75
C ALA A 149 -2.68 1.02 7.53
N GLY A 150 -3.30 1.60 6.50
CA GLY A 150 -3.63 0.87 5.28
C GLY A 150 -3.65 1.77 4.05
N ALA A 151 -3.68 1.12 2.89
CA ALA A 151 -3.81 1.77 1.59
C ALA A 151 -4.46 0.85 0.57
N PHE A 152 -5.41 1.40 -0.18
CA PHE A 152 -5.99 0.74 -1.33
C PHE A 152 -5.02 0.74 -2.52
N VAL A 153 -4.90 -0.40 -3.19
CA VAL A 153 -4.11 -0.55 -4.42
C VAL A 153 -5.02 -0.38 -5.63
N TYR A 154 -4.92 0.75 -6.32
CA TYR A 154 -5.91 1.15 -7.33
C TYR A 154 -5.86 0.28 -8.61
N SER A 155 -4.67 0.03 -9.14
CA SER A 155 -4.49 -0.68 -10.41
C SER A 155 -4.34 -2.21 -10.24
N THR A 156 -4.70 -2.96 -11.29
CA THR A 156 -4.37 -4.38 -11.46
C THR A 156 -3.06 -4.58 -12.22
N SER A 157 -2.52 -3.54 -12.85
CA SER A 157 -1.23 -3.56 -13.55
C SER A 157 -0.09 -3.48 -12.54
N PRO A 158 0.84 -4.47 -12.51
CA PRO A 158 1.95 -4.45 -11.55
C PRO A 158 2.83 -3.19 -11.63
N ASP A 159 2.97 -2.58 -12.82
CA ASP A 159 3.78 -1.37 -13.00
C ASP A 159 3.09 -0.15 -12.37
N GLU A 160 1.79 -0.02 -12.57
CA GLU A 160 0.99 1.06 -11.97
C GLU A 160 0.83 0.88 -10.47
N GLN A 161 0.69 -0.37 -9.98
CA GLN A 161 0.67 -0.66 -8.54
C GLN A 161 1.95 -0.19 -7.85
N LEU A 162 3.11 -0.50 -8.44
CA LEU A 162 4.39 -0.08 -7.89
C LEU A 162 4.50 1.45 -7.87
N ARG A 163 4.20 2.09 -9.00
CA ARG A 163 4.25 3.55 -9.12
C ARG A 163 3.31 4.25 -8.13
N ASP A 164 2.08 3.76 -7.96
CA ASP A 164 1.10 4.30 -7.02
C ASP A 164 1.60 4.24 -5.57
N VAL A 165 2.16 3.10 -5.14
CA VAL A 165 2.70 2.93 -3.79
C VAL A 165 3.93 3.82 -3.56
N LEU A 166 4.85 3.89 -4.53
CA LEU A 166 6.03 4.75 -4.42
C LEU A 166 5.65 6.24 -4.37
N ALA A 167 4.72 6.68 -5.21
CA ALA A 167 4.23 8.06 -5.21
C ALA A 167 3.46 8.39 -3.92
N ARG A 168 2.68 7.44 -3.40
CA ARG A 168 1.90 7.62 -2.17
C ARG A 168 2.78 7.70 -0.94
N PHE A 169 3.79 6.85 -0.80
CA PHE A 169 4.51 6.73 0.47
C PHE A 169 5.95 7.27 0.44
N ALA A 170 6.55 7.40 -0.75
CA ALA A 170 7.94 7.78 -0.94
C ALA A 170 8.90 7.04 0.04
N PRO A 171 8.86 5.68 0.11
CA PRO A 171 9.75 4.94 0.97
C PRO A 171 11.20 5.13 0.52
N GLU A 172 12.14 5.00 1.45
CA GLU A 172 13.56 4.98 1.09
C GLU A 172 13.86 3.75 0.22
N LEU A 173 14.45 3.98 -0.95
CA LEU A 173 14.83 2.93 -1.87
C LEU A 173 16.28 2.53 -1.65
N ARG A 174 16.51 1.25 -1.40
CA ARG A 174 17.84 0.64 -1.28
C ARG A 174 17.86 -0.66 -2.07
N PRO A 175 17.87 -0.60 -3.42
CA PRO A 175 17.75 -1.78 -4.25
C PRO A 175 18.76 -2.86 -3.90
N TRP A 176 18.39 -4.11 -4.14
CA TRP A 176 19.27 -5.27 -3.94
C TRP A 176 19.72 -5.51 -2.49
N THR A 177 19.05 -4.92 -1.50
CA THR A 177 19.32 -5.18 -0.06
C THR A 177 18.41 -6.24 0.55
N ARG A 178 17.31 -6.60 -0.11
CA ARG A 178 16.32 -7.58 0.37
C ARG A 178 16.04 -8.68 -0.63
N CYS A 179 15.83 -9.88 -0.10
CA CYS A 179 15.43 -11.05 -0.85
C CYS A 179 14.01 -10.85 -1.39
N THR A 180 13.87 -10.88 -2.72
CA THR A 180 12.56 -10.79 -3.38
C THR A 180 11.62 -11.93 -2.99
N ALA A 181 12.15 -13.08 -2.56
CA ALA A 181 11.37 -14.24 -2.16
C ALA A 181 10.85 -14.17 -0.72
N CYS A 182 11.72 -13.85 0.26
CA CYS A 182 11.37 -13.95 1.69
C CYS A 182 11.53 -12.64 2.48
N ASN A 183 11.90 -11.52 1.85
CA ASN A 183 12.16 -10.21 2.48
C ASN A 183 13.41 -10.13 3.39
N GLY A 184 14.13 -11.24 3.60
CA GLY A 184 15.37 -11.29 4.39
C GLY A 184 16.52 -10.51 3.75
N MET A 185 17.51 -10.12 4.55
CA MET A 185 18.65 -9.31 4.07
C MET A 185 19.54 -10.09 3.11
N LEU A 186 19.95 -9.42 2.04
CA LEU A 186 20.95 -9.90 1.11
C LEU A 186 22.34 -9.54 1.61
N ARG A 187 23.28 -10.47 1.46
CA ARG A 187 24.71 -10.24 1.59
C ARG A 187 25.37 -10.47 0.24
N GLU A 188 26.50 -9.81 0.00
CA GLU A 188 27.35 -10.15 -1.13
C GLU A 188 27.77 -11.62 -1.02
N ALA A 189 27.85 -12.30 -2.17
CA ALA A 189 28.22 -13.71 -2.24
C ALA A 189 29.06 -13.96 -3.49
N THR A 190 30.03 -14.86 -3.38
CA THR A 190 30.87 -15.28 -4.50
C THR A 190 30.26 -16.49 -5.22
N LYS A 191 30.76 -16.80 -6.43
CA LYS A 191 30.34 -18.00 -7.18
C LYS A 191 30.64 -19.28 -6.40
N ASP A 192 31.75 -19.32 -5.67
CA ASP A 192 32.19 -20.48 -4.91
C ASP A 192 31.24 -20.78 -3.74
N GLU A 193 30.75 -19.74 -3.05
CA GLU A 193 29.81 -19.89 -1.93
C GLU A 193 28.45 -20.47 -2.31
N VAL A 194 28.07 -20.39 -3.60
CA VAL A 194 26.75 -20.83 -4.09
C VAL A 194 26.87 -21.86 -5.23
N ALA A 195 28.04 -22.47 -5.40
CA ALA A 195 28.35 -23.36 -6.52
C ALA A 195 27.39 -24.57 -6.64
N ASP A 196 26.81 -24.99 -5.52
CA ASP A 196 25.82 -26.08 -5.44
C ASP A 196 24.42 -25.67 -5.90
N GLN A 197 24.11 -24.37 -5.92
CA GLN A 197 22.82 -23.84 -6.42
C GLN A 197 22.87 -23.47 -7.91
N LEU A 198 24.06 -23.39 -8.49
CA LEU A 198 24.24 -23.11 -9.92
C LEU A 198 24.11 -24.43 -10.69
N GLU A 199 23.15 -24.53 -11.61
CA GLU A 199 22.98 -25.71 -12.45
C GLU A 199 24.30 -26.08 -13.15
N HIS A 200 24.59 -27.39 -13.19
CA HIS A 200 25.86 -27.95 -13.66
C HIS A 200 26.25 -27.52 -15.10
N GLY A 201 25.32 -26.99 -15.89
CA GLY A 201 25.53 -26.61 -17.29
C GLY A 201 26.21 -25.25 -17.54
N THR A 202 26.32 -24.33 -16.57
CA THR A 202 26.86 -22.99 -16.89
C THR A 202 27.52 -22.24 -15.72
N ARG A 203 28.28 -22.93 -14.87
CA ARG A 203 29.08 -22.30 -13.78
C ARG A 203 30.02 -21.17 -14.26
N ARG A 204 30.38 -21.13 -15.55
CA ARG A 204 31.35 -20.15 -16.09
C ARG A 204 30.74 -18.78 -16.44
N SER A 205 29.42 -18.64 -16.64
CA SER A 205 28.83 -17.39 -17.15
C SER A 205 28.02 -16.57 -16.14
N TYR A 206 27.71 -17.13 -14.96
CA TYR A 206 26.85 -16.43 -14.00
C TYR A 206 27.65 -15.55 -13.06
N ASP A 207 27.41 -14.23 -13.08
CA ASP A 207 27.96 -13.32 -12.09
C ASP A 207 27.01 -13.24 -10.88
N VAL A 208 27.28 -14.09 -9.89
CA VAL A 208 26.60 -14.06 -8.59
C VAL A 208 26.95 -12.75 -7.89
N PHE A 209 25.93 -12.07 -7.38
CA PHE A 209 26.11 -10.81 -6.66
C PHE A 209 25.55 -10.82 -5.25
N ALA A 210 24.62 -11.73 -4.92
CA ALA A 210 24.03 -11.78 -3.59
C ALA A 210 23.50 -13.16 -3.19
N GLN A 211 23.48 -13.41 -1.88
CA GLN A 211 22.76 -14.52 -1.27
C GLN A 211 21.88 -14.01 -0.12
N CYS A 212 20.69 -14.58 0.04
CA CYS A 212 19.84 -14.29 1.18
C CYS A 212 20.34 -14.99 2.45
N SER A 213 20.53 -14.22 3.52
CA SER A 213 20.97 -14.76 4.82
C SER A 213 19.88 -15.55 5.57
N ALA A 214 18.62 -15.48 5.12
CA ALA A 214 17.49 -16.16 5.77
C ALA A 214 17.08 -17.45 5.06
N CYS A 215 16.90 -17.43 3.74
CA CYS A 215 16.47 -18.60 2.97
C CYS A 215 17.57 -19.22 2.10
N GLY A 216 18.79 -18.67 2.12
CA GLY A 216 19.93 -19.19 1.35
C GLY A 216 19.86 -18.96 -0.16
N ARG A 217 18.79 -18.36 -0.69
CA ARG A 217 18.61 -18.12 -2.14
C ARG A 217 19.73 -17.26 -2.71
N ALA A 218 20.41 -17.76 -3.73
CA ALA A 218 21.40 -17.01 -4.50
C ALA A 218 20.75 -16.17 -5.63
N TYR A 219 21.40 -15.06 -5.98
CA TYR A 219 21.03 -14.15 -7.06
C TYR A 219 22.25 -13.89 -7.95
N TRP A 220 22.04 -13.98 -9.27
CA TRP A 220 23.08 -13.81 -10.28
C TRP A 220 22.57 -13.00 -11.47
N LYS A 221 23.51 -12.39 -12.20
CA LYS A 221 23.23 -11.66 -13.43
C LYS A 221 22.92 -12.62 -14.58
N GLY A 222 21.88 -12.30 -15.35
CA GLY A 222 21.38 -13.06 -16.50
C GLY A 222 20.16 -12.36 -17.11
N ALA A 223 19.47 -12.97 -18.08
CA ALA A 223 18.36 -12.30 -18.78
C ALA A 223 17.23 -11.79 -17.85
N HIS A 224 16.93 -12.51 -16.75
CA HIS A 224 15.94 -12.04 -15.78
C HIS A 224 16.46 -10.85 -14.93
N HIS A 225 17.77 -10.67 -14.83
CA HIS A 225 18.39 -9.55 -14.13
C HIS A 225 18.16 -8.24 -14.86
N GLU A 226 18.31 -8.20 -16.19
CA GLU A 226 18.11 -6.99 -17.01
C GLU A 226 16.69 -6.41 -16.84
N GLN A 227 15.67 -7.27 -16.78
CA GLN A 227 14.29 -6.84 -16.54
C GLN A 227 14.10 -6.23 -15.14
N LEU A 228 14.76 -6.80 -14.13
CA LEU A 228 14.71 -6.29 -12.75
C LEU A 228 15.49 -4.98 -12.63
N GLU A 229 16.62 -4.87 -13.31
CA GLU A 229 17.44 -3.65 -13.40
C GLU A 229 16.64 -2.51 -14.01
N ALA A 230 15.92 -2.75 -15.12
CA ALA A 230 15.02 -1.75 -15.70
C ALA A 230 13.88 -1.31 -14.75
N ILE A 231 13.42 -2.16 -13.84
CA ILE A 231 12.46 -1.76 -12.79
C ILE A 231 13.15 -0.87 -11.76
N VAL A 232 14.36 -1.22 -11.33
CA VAL A 232 15.16 -0.45 -10.38
C VAL A 232 15.48 0.94 -10.94
N GLU A 233 16.02 1.01 -12.17
CA GLU A 233 16.39 2.25 -12.83
C GLU A 233 15.21 3.20 -12.96
N ARG A 234 14.05 2.73 -13.45
CA ARG A 234 12.84 3.54 -13.55
C ARG A 234 12.34 4.04 -12.21
N ALA A 235 12.36 3.18 -11.18
CA ALA A 235 11.93 3.57 -9.85
C ALA A 235 12.87 4.63 -9.23
N LEU A 236 14.19 4.48 -9.41
CA LEU A 236 15.16 5.46 -8.94
C LEU A 236 15.06 6.76 -9.74
N SER A 237 14.92 6.72 -11.06
CA SER A 237 14.83 7.95 -11.86
C SER A 237 13.58 8.79 -11.55
N GLU A 238 12.48 8.13 -11.15
CA GLU A 238 11.22 8.81 -10.83
C GLU A 238 11.05 9.16 -9.36
N PHE A 239 11.61 8.36 -8.45
CA PHE A 239 11.32 8.45 -7.01
C PHE A 239 12.56 8.52 -6.10
N ALA A 240 13.79 8.41 -6.63
CA ALA A 240 14.96 8.80 -5.85
C ALA A 240 14.95 10.33 -5.77
N GLY A 241 14.35 10.87 -4.71
CA GLY A 241 14.39 12.31 -4.48
C GLY A 241 15.83 12.80 -4.43
N ASP A 242 16.10 13.92 -5.11
CA ASP A 242 17.27 14.76 -4.85
C ASP A 242 17.34 15.00 -3.33
N ARG A 243 18.33 14.38 -2.68
CA ARG A 243 18.67 14.65 -1.28
C ARG A 243 19.68 15.77 -1.22
#